data_AF-A0A7S2BSZ1-F1
#
_entry.id   AF-A0A7S2BSZ1-F1
#
_cell.length_a   1.000
_cell.length_b   1.000
_cell.length_c   1.000
_cell.angle_alpha   90.00
_cell.angle_beta   90.00
_cell.angle_gamma   90.00
#
_symmetry.space_group_name_H-M   'P 1'
#
loop_
_entity.id
_entity.type
_entity.pdbx_description
1 polymer ?
#
loop_
_entity_poly.entity_id
_entity_poly.type
_entity_poly.pdbx_seq_one_letter_code
_entity_poly.pdbx_strand_id
1 'polypeptide(L)'
;MGGGACRDVDDVVALCTLHALMDNGEVELLAVVQDTAPPPVAGVISVINHWYGRDDIPIGAYKGSGLTLAGQPPLTFVDSLISTFPSPVRNSTQVPDAVDVYRRVLASSPPSSVTIASVGLQTNLELLLRSGP
;
A
#
# COMPACT_ATOMS: atom_id res chain seq x y z
N MET A 1 1.08 3.20 -2.48
CA MET A 1 -0.13 4.05 -2.42
C MET A 1 0.23 5.28 -1.62
N GLY A 2 0.36 6.43 -2.26
CA GLY A 2 1.19 7.50 -1.74
C GLY A 2 0.80 8.93 -2.12
N GLY A 3 1.29 9.85 -1.29
CA GLY A 3 1.48 11.28 -1.52
C GLY A 3 0.27 12.20 -1.67
N GLY A 4 -0.89 11.69 -2.09
CA GLY A 4 -2.07 12.51 -2.28
C GLY A 4 -3.02 12.56 -1.10
N ALA A 5 -2.87 11.76 -0.03
CA ALA A 5 -3.94 11.59 0.98
C ALA A 5 -5.28 11.17 0.36
N CYS A 6 -5.25 10.27 -0.64
CA CYS A 6 -6.45 9.86 -1.37
C CYS A 6 -7.23 11.06 -1.89
N ARG A 7 -6.53 11.96 -2.60
CA ARG A 7 -7.08 13.22 -3.15
C ARG A 7 -7.52 13.12 -4.60
N ASP A 8 -7.26 11.97 -5.19
CA ASP A 8 -7.71 11.45 -6.46
C ASP A 8 -7.76 9.90 -6.32
N VAL A 9 -7.93 9.22 -7.46
CA VAL A 9 -8.19 7.77 -7.51
C VAL A 9 -7.15 7.03 -8.34
N ASP A 10 -6.05 7.67 -8.73
CA ASP A 10 -5.02 7.07 -9.58
C ASP A 10 -4.37 5.84 -8.92
N ASP A 11 -4.06 5.93 -7.62
CA ASP A 11 -3.57 4.83 -6.78
C ASP A 11 -4.54 3.63 -6.73
N VAL A 12 -5.84 3.90 -6.69
CA VAL A 12 -6.89 2.86 -6.72
C VAL A 12 -6.88 2.16 -8.07
N VAL A 13 -6.83 2.93 -9.16
CA VAL A 13 -6.79 2.39 -10.53
C VAL A 13 -5.50 1.62 -10.77
N ALA A 14 -4.36 2.10 -10.27
CA ALA A 14 -3.08 1.40 -10.36
C ALA A 14 -3.12 0.03 -9.69
N LEU A 15 -3.68 -0.06 -8.47
CA LEU A 15 -3.83 -1.33 -7.76
C LEU A 15 -4.82 -2.28 -8.46
N CYS A 16 -5.97 -1.78 -8.93
CA CYS A 16 -6.91 -2.58 -9.72
C CYS A 16 -6.27 -3.07 -11.03
N THR A 17 -5.43 -2.26 -11.68
CA THR A 17 -4.69 -2.65 -12.89
C THR A 17 -3.69 -3.76 -12.58
N LEU A 18 -2.95 -3.66 -11.48
CA LEU A 18 -2.05 -4.74 -11.03
C LEU A 18 -2.81 -6.05 -10.80
N HIS A 19 -4.00 -5.99 -10.19
CA HIS A 19 -4.83 -7.18 -10.03
C HIS A 19 -5.31 -7.78 -11.36
N ALA A 20 -5.68 -6.95 -12.34
CA ALA A 20 -6.02 -7.43 -13.67
C ALA A 20 -4.82 -8.08 -14.39
N LEU A 21 -3.62 -7.51 -14.24
CA LEU A 21 -2.39 -8.11 -14.77
C LEU A 21 -2.04 -9.43 -14.06
N MET A 22 -2.34 -9.56 -12.76
CA MET A 22 -2.23 -10.85 -12.05
C MET A 22 -3.23 -11.88 -12.57
N ASP A 23 -4.46 -11.48 -12.88
CA ASP A 23 -5.47 -12.36 -13.48
C ASP A 23 -5.01 -12.91 -14.85
N ASN A 24 -4.24 -12.10 -15.60
CA ASN A 24 -3.63 -12.49 -16.87
C ASN A 24 -2.32 -13.28 -16.72
N GLY A 25 -1.78 -13.44 -15.50
CA GLY A 25 -0.49 -14.08 -15.26
C GLY A 25 0.72 -13.27 -15.73
N GLU A 26 0.56 -11.95 -15.92
CA GLU A 26 1.62 -11.05 -16.40
C GLU A 26 2.52 -10.54 -15.27
N VAL A 27 1.99 -10.46 -14.05
CA VAL A 27 2.72 -10.00 -12.86
C VAL A 27 2.38 -10.84 -11.64
N GLU A 28 3.31 -10.90 -10.69
CA GLU A 28 3.09 -11.41 -9.34
C GLU A 28 3.24 -10.24 -8.35
N LEU A 29 2.16 -9.85 -7.69
CA LEU A 29 2.17 -8.77 -6.71
C LEU A 29 2.62 -9.31 -5.34
N LEU A 30 3.86 -8.98 -4.95
CA LEU A 30 4.48 -9.51 -3.73
C LEU A 30 4.08 -8.79 -2.44
N ALA A 31 3.73 -7.49 -2.53
CA ALA A 31 3.25 -6.68 -1.41
C ALA A 31 2.75 -5.31 -1.92
N VAL A 32 1.97 -4.62 -1.08
CA VAL A 32 1.58 -3.22 -1.29
C VAL A 32 1.89 -2.43 -0.02
N VAL A 33 2.58 -1.30 -0.16
CA VAL A 33 2.84 -0.41 0.99
C VAL A 33 2.24 0.98 0.79
N GLN A 34 1.84 1.58 1.90
CA GLN A 34 1.38 2.96 2.00
C GLN A 34 2.56 3.90 2.32
N ASP A 35 2.68 4.98 1.54
CA ASP A 35 3.80 5.94 1.61
C ASP A 35 3.46 7.24 2.38
N THR A 36 2.26 7.37 2.90
CA THR A 36 1.81 8.54 3.70
C THR A 36 1.37 8.11 5.09
N ALA A 37 1.08 9.05 5.99
CA ALA A 37 0.63 8.75 7.36
C ALA A 37 -0.90 8.89 7.69
N PRO A 38 -1.85 9.19 6.76
CA PRO A 38 -3.26 9.18 7.13
C PRO A 38 -3.71 7.77 7.53
N PRO A 39 -4.37 7.59 8.69
CA PRO A 39 -4.73 6.27 9.21
C PRO A 39 -5.60 5.37 8.32
N PRO A 40 -6.54 5.84 7.47
CA PRO A 40 -7.45 4.93 6.79
C PRO A 40 -6.87 4.21 5.56
N VAL A 41 -5.73 4.65 5.00
CA VAL A 41 -5.30 4.25 3.65
C VAL A 41 -5.03 2.75 3.50
N ALA A 42 -4.42 2.11 4.51
CA ALA A 42 -4.23 0.64 4.47
C ALA A 42 -5.56 -0.13 4.40
N GLY A 43 -6.65 0.46 4.91
CA GLY A 43 -7.99 -0.10 4.77
C GLY A 43 -8.48 -0.12 3.32
N VAL A 44 -8.20 0.94 2.54
CA VAL A 44 -8.54 0.98 1.11
C VAL A 44 -7.78 -0.09 0.33
N ILE A 45 -6.48 -0.23 0.58
CA ILE A 45 -5.65 -1.31 -0.01
C ILE A 45 -6.29 -2.66 0.30
N SER A 46 -6.67 -2.88 1.56
CA SER A 46 -7.30 -4.13 1.98
C SER A 46 -8.65 -4.40 1.34
N VAL A 47 -9.50 -3.38 1.17
CA VAL A 47 -10.78 -3.52 0.45
C VAL A 47 -10.54 -3.98 -0.99
N ILE A 48 -9.57 -3.37 -1.68
CA ILE A 48 -9.26 -3.71 -3.07
C ILE A 48 -8.70 -5.14 -3.14
N ASN A 49 -7.68 -5.47 -2.34
CA ASN A 49 -7.13 -6.82 -2.29
C ASN A 49 -8.21 -7.88 -1.98
N HIS A 50 -9.10 -7.60 -1.02
CA HIS A 50 -10.19 -8.47 -0.64
C HIS A 50 -11.21 -8.66 -1.75
N TRP A 51 -11.57 -7.59 -2.46
CA TRP A 51 -12.47 -7.64 -3.62
C TRP A 51 -11.97 -8.61 -4.70
N TYR A 52 -10.66 -8.66 -4.92
CA TYR A 52 -10.02 -9.59 -5.85
C TYR A 52 -9.68 -10.96 -5.22
N GLY A 53 -10.09 -11.23 -3.97
CA GLY A 53 -9.85 -12.51 -3.30
C GLY A 53 -8.40 -12.77 -2.89
N ARG A 54 -7.62 -11.72 -2.65
CA ARG A 54 -6.16 -11.76 -2.43
C ARG A 54 -5.75 -11.16 -1.08
N ASP A 55 -6.41 -11.61 -0.01
CA ASP A 55 -6.17 -11.14 1.36
C ASP A 55 -4.76 -11.48 1.89
N ASP A 56 -4.07 -12.41 1.24
CA ASP A 56 -2.73 -12.87 1.57
C ASP A 56 -1.63 -11.90 1.13
N ILE A 57 -1.92 -10.97 0.21
CA ILE A 57 -0.95 -9.96 -0.23
C ILE A 57 -0.57 -9.07 0.96
N PRO A 58 0.71 -9.06 1.38
CA PRO A 58 1.15 -8.27 2.52
C PRO A 58 0.90 -6.77 2.31
N ILE A 59 0.32 -6.13 3.33
CA ILE A 59 0.14 -4.69 3.40
C ILE A 59 1.11 -4.12 4.43
N GLY A 60 1.81 -3.04 4.09
CA GLY A 60 2.61 -2.25 5.03
C GLY A 60 2.19 -0.79 5.04
N ALA A 61 2.47 -0.08 6.13
CA ALA A 61 2.22 1.36 6.20
C ALA A 61 3.38 2.11 6.83
N TYR A 62 3.69 3.29 6.31
CA TYR A 62 4.63 4.21 6.93
C TYR A 62 4.22 4.53 8.38
N LYS A 63 5.12 4.30 9.35
CA LYS A 63 4.88 4.55 10.78
C LYS A 63 5.54 5.80 11.33
N GLY A 64 6.29 6.54 10.51
CA GLY A 64 6.91 7.78 10.94
C GLY A 64 5.92 8.95 11.03
N SER A 65 6.45 10.12 11.36
CA SER A 65 5.68 11.37 11.51
C SER A 65 5.96 12.35 10.38
N GLY A 66 5.09 13.36 10.22
CA GLY A 66 5.34 14.49 9.31
C GLY A 66 4.89 14.28 7.87
N LEU A 67 4.34 13.10 7.54
CA LEU A 67 3.71 12.80 6.24
C LEU A 67 2.17 12.75 6.32
N THR A 68 1.60 13.36 7.37
CA THR A 68 0.17 13.64 7.47
C THR A 68 -0.06 15.09 7.04
N LEU A 69 -0.90 15.31 6.03
CA LEU A 69 -1.30 16.66 5.65
C LEU A 69 -2.29 17.20 6.70
N ALA A 70 -1.78 17.95 7.67
CA ALA A 70 -2.60 18.59 8.68
C ALA A 70 -3.67 19.50 8.03
N GLY A 71 -4.93 19.37 8.46
CA GLY A 71 -6.04 20.18 7.97
C GLY A 71 -6.56 19.81 6.57
N GLN A 72 -6.14 18.67 6.01
CA GLN A 72 -6.59 18.17 4.71
C GLN A 72 -7.07 16.72 4.86
N PRO A 73 -8.36 16.49 5.20
CA PRO A 73 -8.89 15.14 5.33
C PRO A 73 -8.84 14.41 3.98
N PRO A 74 -8.80 13.06 3.99
CA PRO A 74 -8.96 12.27 2.77
C PRO A 74 -10.29 12.56 2.07
N LEU A 75 -10.38 12.25 0.77
CA LEU A 75 -11.67 12.32 0.09
C LEU A 75 -12.67 11.32 0.68
N THR A 76 -13.95 11.66 0.59
CA THR A 76 -15.08 10.87 1.13
C THR A 76 -15.16 9.44 0.60
N PHE A 77 -14.57 9.16 -0.57
CA PHE A 77 -14.54 7.82 -1.13
C PHE A 77 -13.74 6.84 -0.26
N VAL A 78 -12.73 7.32 0.48
CA VAL A 78 -11.90 6.49 1.37
C VAL A 78 -12.76 5.86 2.45
N ASP A 79 -13.47 6.70 3.20
CA ASP A 79 -14.35 6.25 4.28
C ASP A 79 -15.53 5.43 3.71
N SER A 80 -16.03 5.82 2.53
CA SER A 80 -17.12 5.09 1.86
C SER A 80 -16.69 3.68 1.46
N LEU A 81 -15.49 3.50 0.90
CA LEU A 81 -14.97 2.18 0.54
C LEU A 81 -14.81 1.30 1.79
N ILE A 82 -14.16 1.83 2.83
CA ILE A 82 -13.88 1.08 4.05
C ILE A 82 -15.17 0.72 4.79
N SER A 83 -16.19 1.57 4.79
CA SER A 83 -17.46 1.30 5.46
C SER A 83 -18.41 0.42 4.64
N THR A 84 -18.37 0.50 3.31
CA THR A 84 -19.30 -0.22 2.43
C THR A 84 -18.84 -1.65 2.16
N PHE A 85 -17.54 -1.87 1.99
CA PHE A 85 -17.00 -3.17 1.60
C PHE A 85 -16.32 -3.89 2.78
N PRO A 86 -16.54 -5.20 2.94
CA PRO A 86 -15.82 -5.97 3.94
C PRO A 86 -14.34 -6.10 3.56
N SER A 87 -13.47 -6.09 4.55
CA SER A 87 -12.04 -6.35 4.40
C SER A 87 -11.42 -6.69 5.77
N PRO A 88 -10.30 -7.44 5.82
CA PRO A 88 -9.65 -7.83 7.07
C PRO A 88 -8.91 -6.68 7.75
N VAL A 89 -8.37 -5.72 6.98
CA VAL A 89 -7.70 -4.53 7.49
C VAL A 89 -8.59 -3.31 7.23
N ARG A 90 -8.74 -2.46 8.25
CA ARG A 90 -9.55 -1.23 8.23
C ARG A 90 -8.70 0.04 8.29
N ASN A 91 -7.49 -0.02 8.84
CA ASN A 91 -6.62 1.13 8.95
C ASN A 91 -5.14 0.73 9.07
N SER A 92 -4.28 1.73 8.93
CA SER A 92 -2.82 1.61 8.91
C SER A 92 -2.23 1.16 10.24
N THR A 93 -2.94 1.21 11.38
CA THR A 93 -2.40 0.71 12.66
C THR A 93 -2.43 -0.80 12.76
N GLN A 94 -3.20 -1.49 11.90
CA GLN A 94 -3.36 -2.95 11.90
C GLN A 94 -2.32 -3.69 11.04
N VAL A 95 -1.48 -2.95 10.32
CA VAL A 95 -0.46 -3.52 9.43
C VAL A 95 0.96 -3.20 9.94
N PRO A 96 1.99 -3.99 9.56
CA PRO A 96 3.38 -3.69 9.93
C PRO A 96 3.91 -2.37 9.32
N ASP A 97 5.11 -1.99 9.74
CA ASP A 97 5.83 -0.89 9.09
C ASP A 97 6.14 -1.24 7.62
N ALA A 98 6.10 -0.24 6.74
CA ALA A 98 6.37 -0.42 5.31
C ALA A 98 7.79 -0.97 5.05
N VAL A 99 8.80 -0.52 5.80
CA VAL A 99 10.18 -1.00 5.67
C VAL A 99 10.29 -2.45 6.09
N ASP A 100 9.61 -2.86 7.16
CA ASP A 100 9.58 -4.27 7.59
C ASP A 100 8.99 -5.18 6.50
N VAL A 101 7.89 -4.74 5.86
CA VAL A 101 7.27 -5.48 4.75
C VAL A 101 8.22 -5.57 3.56
N TYR A 102 8.83 -4.45 3.14
CA TYR A 102 9.83 -4.46 2.07
C TYR A 102 10.98 -5.43 2.38
N ARG A 103 11.56 -5.34 3.57
CA ARG A 103 12.70 -6.16 4.00
C ARG A 103 12.36 -7.64 3.95
N ARG A 104 11.21 -8.02 4.51
CA ARG A 104 10.74 -9.40 4.50
C ARG A 104 10.59 -9.93 3.07
N VAL A 105 9.89 -9.19 2.20
CA VAL A 105 9.64 -9.61 0.81
C VAL A 105 10.94 -9.72 0.02
N LEU A 106 11.79 -8.69 0.07
CA LEU A 106 13.05 -8.66 -0.67
C LEU A 106 14.01 -9.75 -0.20
N ALA A 107 14.12 -9.99 1.11
CA ALA A 107 14.97 -11.05 1.66
C ALA A 107 14.48 -12.46 1.30
N SER A 108 13.17 -12.64 1.12
CA SER A 108 12.59 -13.92 0.69
C SER A 108 12.61 -14.15 -0.82
N SER A 109 12.99 -13.14 -1.61
CA SER A 109 12.96 -13.19 -3.07
C SER A 109 14.36 -13.51 -3.64
N PRO A 110 14.46 -14.16 -4.81
CA PRO A 110 15.74 -14.33 -5.49
C PRO A 110 16.43 -12.99 -5.80
N PRO A 111 17.76 -12.92 -5.83
CA PRO A 111 18.48 -11.71 -6.23
C PRO A 111 18.01 -11.20 -7.59
N SER A 112 17.87 -9.87 -7.73
CA SER A 112 17.49 -9.19 -8.98
C SER A 112 16.16 -9.65 -9.60
N SER A 113 15.23 -10.21 -8.81
CA SER A 113 13.94 -10.69 -9.30
C SER A 113 12.76 -9.74 -9.03
N VAL A 114 12.92 -8.79 -8.11
CA VAL A 114 11.84 -7.90 -7.67
C VAL A 114 11.96 -6.54 -8.34
N THR A 115 10.85 -6.09 -8.93
CA THR A 115 10.69 -4.70 -9.40
C THR A 115 9.84 -3.93 -8.40
N ILE A 116 10.30 -2.75 -7.98
CA ILE A 116 9.55 -1.84 -7.10
C ILE A 116 8.90 -0.75 -7.95
N ALA A 117 7.57 -0.67 -7.93
CA ALA A 117 6.81 0.41 -8.53
C ALA A 117 6.33 1.39 -7.45
N SER A 118 7.02 2.52 -7.30
CA SER A 118 6.61 3.59 -6.39
C SER A 118 5.85 4.67 -7.16
N VAL A 119 4.61 4.90 -6.76
CA VAL A 119 3.66 5.84 -7.40
C VAL A 119 3.31 7.02 -6.48
N GLY A 120 4.15 7.31 -5.49
CA GLY A 120 3.91 8.37 -4.51
C GLY A 120 5.19 8.90 -3.87
N LEU A 121 5.13 9.29 -2.60
CA LEU A 121 6.30 9.79 -1.86
C LEU A 121 7.39 8.71 -1.80
N GLN A 122 8.65 9.13 -1.91
CA GLN A 122 9.80 8.22 -1.88
C GLN A 122 10.36 7.97 -0.48
N THR A 123 9.69 8.43 0.58
CA THR A 123 10.20 8.30 1.96
C THR A 123 10.39 6.85 2.37
N ASN A 124 9.47 5.94 2.04
CA ASN A 124 9.65 4.52 2.32
C ASN A 124 10.86 3.94 1.58
N LEU A 125 11.13 4.36 0.35
CA LEU A 125 12.31 3.92 -0.40
C LEU A 125 13.60 4.47 0.18
N GLU A 126 13.61 5.74 0.60
CA GLU A 126 14.74 6.33 1.31
C GLU A 126 15.06 5.53 2.58
N LEU A 127 14.04 5.26 3.41
CA LEU A 127 14.19 4.50 4.65
C LEU A 127 14.61 3.06 4.40
N LEU A 128 14.05 2.43 3.34
CA LEU A 128 14.48 1.11 2.91
C LEU A 128 15.97 1.13 2.56
N LEU A 129 16.44 2.04 1.70
CA LEU A 129 17.86 2.10 1.32
C LEU A 129 18.78 2.35 2.51
N ARG A 130 18.36 3.18 3.48
CA ARG A 130 19.12 3.47 4.70
C ARG A 130 19.16 2.31 5.70
N SER A 131 18.18 1.43 5.71
CA SER A 131 18.10 0.33 6.69
C SER A 131 19.18 -0.74 6.52
N GLY A 132 19.91 -0.76 5.40
CA GLY A 132 20.95 -1.76 5.10
C GLY A 132 20.39 -3.16 4.83
N PRO A 133 21.11 -4.03 4.10
CA PRO A 133 20.65 -5.39 3.75
C PRO A 133 20.18 -6.20 4.97
#